data_AF-A0A6L7UVB7-F1
#
_entry.id   AF-A0A6L7UVB7-F1
#
_cell.length_a   1.000
_cell.length_b   1.000
_cell.length_c   1.000
_cell.angle_alpha   90.00
_cell.angle_beta   90.00
_cell.angle_gamma   90.00
#
_symmetry.space_group_name_H-M   'P 1'
#
loop_
_entity.id
_entity.type
_entity.pdbx_description
1 polymer ?
#
loop_
_entity_poly.entity_id
_entity_poly.type
_entity_poly.pdbx_seq_one_letter_code
_entity_poly.pdbx_strand_id
1 'polypeptide(L)'
;MSPTGRPLRPSLRLRPPGYGLDDLRGDLIGGLLAGVTSIPFAMGFGILSGLGPVAGMYGSIGLALTSAIVGGGRGILTSPALAVSMILAQYSDSAIEAVAIGVLAGVIQMVFAALGLGRYIAYLPHSVLTGFFSGLGILLLVSQLGHAIGIELTTSGVVPWWTRRSDKSATATAMLSPSL
;
A
#
# COMPACT_ATOMS: atom_id res chain seq x y z
N MET A 1 -5.53 -12.76 -21.13
CA MET A 1 -6.07 -14.09 -21.48
C MET A 1 -5.16 -14.69 -22.53
N SER A 2 -4.38 -15.72 -22.19
CA SER A 2 -3.67 -16.50 -23.21
C SER A 2 -4.72 -17.21 -24.08
N PRO A 3 -4.53 -17.35 -25.41
CA PRO A 3 -5.42 -18.12 -26.28
C PRO A 3 -5.54 -19.60 -25.90
N THR A 4 -4.71 -20.08 -24.98
CA THR A 4 -4.66 -21.46 -24.51
C THR A 4 -4.93 -21.50 -23.01
N GLY A 5 -6.02 -22.15 -22.60
CA GLY A 5 -6.51 -22.27 -21.22
C GLY A 5 -5.64 -23.13 -20.29
N ARG A 6 -4.32 -22.92 -20.31
CA ARG A 6 -3.39 -23.59 -19.40
C ARG A 6 -3.26 -22.80 -18.10
N PRO A 7 -3.39 -23.45 -16.92
CA PRO A 7 -3.07 -22.80 -15.66
C PRO A 7 -1.59 -22.41 -15.68
N LEU A 8 -1.31 -21.14 -15.38
CA LEU A 8 0.04 -20.61 -15.25
C LEU A 8 0.73 -21.32 -14.09
N ARG A 9 1.53 -22.34 -14.41
CA ARG A 9 2.37 -23.02 -13.42
C ARG A 9 3.42 -22.02 -12.90
N PRO A 10 3.65 -21.92 -11.59
CA PRO A 10 4.77 -21.16 -11.05
C PRO A 10 6.05 -21.81 -11.57
N SER A 11 6.67 -21.19 -12.58
CA SER A 11 7.91 -21.70 -13.13
C SER A 11 9.05 -21.27 -12.20
N LEU A 12 9.45 -22.15 -11.27
CA LEU A 12 10.67 -22.00 -10.45
C LEU A 12 11.98 -22.01 -11.28
N ARG A 13 11.90 -21.90 -12.61
CA ARG A 13 13.06 -21.79 -13.49
C ARG A 13 13.52 -20.34 -13.54
N LEU A 14 14.63 -20.09 -12.83
CA LEU A 14 15.47 -18.89 -12.86
C LEU A 14 15.92 -18.50 -14.27
N ARG A 15 15.87 -19.43 -15.24
CA ARG A 15 16.06 -19.17 -16.66
C ARG A 15 15.00 -19.95 -17.45
N PRO A 16 13.96 -19.30 -18.01
CA PRO A 16 13.09 -20.00 -18.96
C PRO A 16 13.96 -20.51 -20.12
N PRO A 17 13.77 -21.75 -20.59
CA PRO A 17 14.42 -22.18 -21.83
C PRO A 17 13.98 -21.22 -22.94
N GLY A 18 14.94 -20.52 -23.55
CA GLY A 18 14.69 -19.52 -24.59
C GLY A 18 14.76 -18.05 -24.18
N TYR A 19 15.24 -17.70 -22.96
CA TYR A 19 15.44 -16.29 -22.57
C TYR A 19 16.43 -15.60 -23.52
N GLY A 20 15.92 -14.72 -24.37
CA GLY A 20 16.68 -14.04 -25.41
C GLY A 20 17.11 -12.62 -25.04
N LEU A 21 17.85 -11.97 -25.94
CA LEU A 21 18.17 -10.54 -25.83
C LEU A 21 16.92 -9.66 -25.89
N ASP A 22 15.88 -10.12 -26.59
CA ASP A 22 14.58 -9.44 -26.68
C ASP A 22 13.83 -9.45 -25.34
N ASP A 23 13.89 -10.55 -24.59
CA ASP A 23 13.31 -10.64 -23.25
C ASP A 23 14.08 -9.76 -22.25
N LEU A 24 15.42 -9.74 -22.35
CA LEU A 24 16.25 -8.86 -21.52
C LEU A 24 15.92 -7.38 -21.78
N ARG A 25 15.74 -7.01 -23.05
CA ARG A 25 15.32 -5.66 -23.42
C ARG A 25 13.91 -5.35 -22.89
N GLY A 26 12.99 -6.30 -22.98
CA GLY A 26 11.63 -6.19 -22.45
C GLY A 26 11.62 -5.99 -20.93
N ASP A 27 12.38 -6.80 -20.19
CA ASP A 27 12.48 -6.73 -18.73
C ASP A 27 13.18 -5.44 -18.28
N LEU A 28 14.18 -4.95 -19.03
CA LEU A 28 14.88 -3.71 -18.69
C LEU A 28 13.98 -2.48 -18.88
N ILE A 29 13.25 -2.41 -19.99
CA ILE A 29 12.29 -1.33 -20.25
C ILE A 29 11.11 -1.44 -19.26
N GLY A 30 10.60 -2.65 -19.02
CA GLY A 30 9.53 -2.90 -18.06
C GLY A 30 9.93 -2.51 -16.63
N GLY A 31 11.15 -2.87 -16.20
CA GLY A 31 11.70 -2.50 -14.90
C GLY A 31 11.92 -0.99 -14.76
N LEU A 32 12.38 -0.32 -15.82
CA LEU A 32 12.54 1.13 -15.82
C LEU A 32 11.19 1.85 -15.68
N LEU A 33 10.20 1.45 -16.48
CA LEU A 33 8.84 2.01 -16.41
C LEU A 33 8.21 1.75 -15.04
N ALA A 34 8.34 0.52 -14.52
CA ALA A 34 7.86 0.17 -13.20
C ALA A 34 8.51 1.04 -12.11
N GLY A 35 9.83 1.23 -12.16
CA GLY A 35 10.57 2.09 -11.23
C GLY A 35 10.11 3.55 -11.30
N VAL A 36 9.96 4.11 -12.49
CA VAL A 36 9.47 5.50 -12.67
C VAL A 36 8.06 5.65 -12.09
N THR A 37 7.18 4.66 -12.28
CA THR A 37 5.82 4.70 -11.71
C THR A 37 5.77 4.45 -10.21
N SER A 38 6.74 3.75 -9.62
CA SER A 38 6.75 3.45 -8.19
C SER A 38 7.15 4.66 -7.34
N ILE A 39 7.94 5.59 -7.89
CA ILE A 39 8.37 6.83 -7.21
C ILE A 39 7.16 7.62 -6.64
N PRO A 40 6.18 8.07 -7.44
CA PRO A 40 5.05 8.84 -6.92
C PRO A 40 4.18 8.02 -5.97
N PHE A 41 4.07 6.72 -6.20
CA PHE A 41 3.30 5.80 -5.37
C PHE A 41 3.92 5.67 -3.96
N ALA A 42 5.24 5.45 -3.90
CA ALA A 42 5.98 5.37 -2.65
C ALA A 42 5.93 6.68 -1.85
N MET A 43 6.07 7.83 -2.52
CA MET A 43 5.95 9.14 -1.87
C MET A 43 4.55 9.36 -1.31
N GLY A 44 3.51 9.13 -2.11
CA GLY A 44 2.13 9.30 -1.69
C GLY A 44 1.77 8.44 -0.47
N PHE A 45 2.29 7.21 -0.43
CA PHE A 45 1.95 6.28 0.64
C PHE A 45 2.74 6.50 1.92
N GLY A 46 3.95 7.09 1.82
CA GLY A 46 4.68 7.60 2.96
C GLY A 46 4.01 8.83 3.60
N ILE A 47 3.37 9.68 2.79
CA ILE A 47 2.56 10.79 3.31
C ILE A 47 1.29 10.26 3.98
N LEU A 48 0.60 9.31 3.34
CA LEU A 48 -0.61 8.69 3.90
C LEU A 48 -0.35 7.88 5.18
N SER A 49 0.88 7.43 5.43
CA SER A 49 1.26 6.74 6.67
C SER A 49 1.66 7.67 7.81
N GLY A 50 1.71 8.99 7.59
CA GLY A 50 2.15 9.96 8.60
C GLY A 50 3.67 10.02 8.86
N LEU A 51 4.44 9.10 8.26
CA LEU A 51 5.90 8.99 8.44
C LEU A 51 6.69 9.90 7.47
N GLY A 52 6.01 10.44 6.47
CA GLY A 52 6.58 11.32 5.46
C GLY A 52 7.04 10.60 4.18
N PRO A 53 7.26 11.36 3.10
CA PRO A 53 7.55 10.80 1.76
C PRO A 53 8.89 10.06 1.69
N VAL A 54 9.87 10.48 2.48
CA VAL A 54 11.21 9.85 2.52
C VAL A 54 11.15 8.44 3.12
N ALA A 55 10.33 8.24 4.16
CA ALA A 55 10.14 6.91 4.76
C ALA A 55 9.48 5.93 3.78
N GLY A 56 8.49 6.40 2.99
CA GLY A 56 7.83 5.60 1.95
C GLY A 56 8.79 5.16 0.84
N MET A 57 9.69 6.05 0.42
CA MET A 57 10.77 5.75 -0.54
C MET A 57 11.70 4.64 -0.05
N TYR A 58 12.22 4.77 1.18
CA TYR A 58 13.08 3.73 1.76
C TYR A 58 12.37 2.39 1.89
N GLY A 59 11.09 2.41 2.29
CA GLY A 59 10.27 1.19 2.35
C GLY A 59 10.11 0.53 0.98
N SER A 60 9.83 1.30 -0.08
CA SER A 60 9.67 0.75 -1.43
C SER A 60 10.97 0.17 -2.00
N ILE A 61 12.11 0.82 -1.77
CA ILE A 61 13.41 0.32 -2.22
C ILE A 61 13.75 -0.98 -1.48
N GLY A 62 13.57 -1.01 -0.16
CA GLY A 62 13.80 -2.21 0.65
C GLY A 62 12.91 -3.38 0.24
N LEU A 63 11.62 -3.13 -0.03
CA LEU A 63 10.67 -4.14 -0.52
C LEU A 63 11.04 -4.65 -1.92
N ALA A 64 11.44 -3.77 -2.84
CA ALA A 64 11.84 -4.16 -4.19
C ALA A 64 13.10 -5.05 -4.18
N LEU A 65 14.12 -4.67 -3.40
CA LEU A 65 15.33 -5.46 -3.24
C LEU A 65 15.05 -6.83 -2.58
N THR A 66 14.25 -6.83 -1.51
CA THR A 66 13.89 -8.07 -0.81
C THR A 66 13.09 -9.00 -1.72
N SER A 67 12.14 -8.46 -2.50
CA SER A 67 11.35 -9.24 -3.46
C SER A 67 12.19 -9.81 -4.60
N ALA A 68 13.17 -9.05 -5.10
CA ALA A 68 14.09 -9.52 -6.13
C ALA A 68 14.94 -10.72 -5.66
N ILE A 69 15.33 -10.75 -4.38
CA ILE A 69 16.13 -11.83 -3.79
C ILE A 69 15.26 -13.05 -3.46
N VAL A 70 14.13 -12.84 -2.77
CA VAL A 70 13.24 -13.93 -2.31
C VAL A 70 12.49 -14.58 -3.48
N GLY A 71 12.35 -13.87 -4.60
CA GLY A 71 11.69 -14.34 -5.80
C GLY A 71 10.19 -14.05 -5.77
N GLY A 72 9.65 -13.66 -6.93
CA GLY A 72 8.25 -13.33 -7.14
C GLY A 72 7.72 -13.87 -8.47
N GLY A 73 6.42 -13.76 -8.68
CA GLY A 73 5.81 -14.04 -9.97
C GLY A 73 6.37 -13.12 -11.06
N ARG A 74 6.50 -13.64 -12.29
CA ARG A 74 6.99 -12.85 -13.43
C ARG A 74 6.09 -11.64 -13.67
N GLY A 75 6.68 -10.45 -13.72
CA GLY A 75 5.96 -9.19 -13.97
C GLY A 75 5.20 -8.61 -12.77
N ILE A 76 5.46 -9.05 -11.54
CA ILE A 76 4.87 -8.46 -10.34
C ILE A 76 5.75 -7.30 -9.85
N LEU A 77 5.14 -6.12 -9.71
CA LEU A 77 5.76 -4.96 -9.06
C LEU A 77 5.41 -4.95 -7.57
N THR A 78 6.41 -4.91 -6.70
CA THR A 78 6.23 -4.82 -5.24
C THR A 78 6.43 -3.39 -4.77
N SER A 79 5.50 -2.88 -3.96
CA SER A 79 5.56 -1.56 -3.35
C SER A 79 4.72 -1.56 -2.07
N PRO A 80 4.88 -0.58 -1.17
CA PRO A 80 4.02 -0.43 0.00
C PRO A 80 2.54 -0.37 -0.44
N ALA A 81 1.63 -0.90 0.37
CA ALA A 81 0.21 -0.94 0.06
C ALA A 81 -0.56 0.14 0.82
N LEU A 82 -1.55 0.75 0.15
CA LEU A 82 -2.39 1.81 0.71
C LEU A 82 -2.99 1.48 2.07
N ALA A 83 -3.67 0.33 2.16
CA ALA A 83 -4.38 -0.07 3.37
C ALA A 83 -3.41 -0.19 4.55
N VAL A 84 -2.20 -0.68 4.31
CA VAL A 84 -1.16 -0.81 5.34
C VAL A 84 -0.70 0.57 5.78
N SER A 85 -0.42 1.49 4.85
CA SER A 85 -0.06 2.87 5.18
C SER A 85 -1.12 3.56 6.05
N MET A 86 -2.40 3.44 5.71
CA MET A 86 -3.47 4.08 6.48
C MET A 86 -3.62 3.48 7.88
N ILE A 87 -3.42 2.17 8.04
CA ILE A 87 -3.40 1.52 9.35
C ILE A 87 -2.22 2.03 10.17
N LEU A 88 -1.02 2.12 9.59
CA LEU A 88 0.16 2.66 10.29
C LEU A 88 -0.11 4.09 10.79
N ALA A 89 -0.68 4.97 9.96
CA ALA A 89 -1.04 6.33 10.37
C ALA A 89 -1.98 6.40 11.58
N GLN A 90 -2.77 5.35 11.82
CA GLN A 90 -3.74 5.32 12.92
C GLN A 90 -3.21 4.67 14.20
N TYR A 91 -2.16 3.85 14.11
CA TYR A 91 -1.67 3.01 15.21
C TYR A 91 -0.18 3.19 15.55
N SER A 92 0.57 3.99 14.79
CA SER A 92 1.95 4.34 15.13
C SER A 92 2.08 5.85 15.33
N ASP A 93 2.35 6.27 16.57
CA ASP A 93 2.63 7.66 16.90
C ASP A 93 4.12 7.99 16.66
N SER A 94 4.97 6.96 16.61
CA SER A 94 6.41 7.09 16.38
C SER A 94 6.91 6.23 15.21
N ALA A 95 7.96 6.71 14.53
CA ALA A 95 8.64 5.98 13.46
C ALA A 95 9.20 4.62 13.92
N ILE A 96 9.58 4.51 15.19
CA ILE A 96 10.10 3.26 15.77
C ILE A 96 8.98 2.22 15.90
N GLU A 97 7.76 2.65 16.28
CA GLU A 97 6.59 1.78 16.38
C GLU A 97 6.15 1.29 15.01
N ALA A 98 6.16 2.17 14.00
CA ALA A 98 5.87 1.79 12.61
C ALA A 98 6.83 0.70 12.10
N VAL A 99 8.12 0.82 12.40
CA VAL A 99 9.13 -0.19 12.06
C VAL A 99 8.89 -1.48 12.84
N ALA A 100 8.58 -1.41 14.14
CA ALA A 100 8.29 -2.59 14.95
C ALA A 100 7.06 -3.36 14.44
N ILE A 101 5.98 -2.65 14.10
CA ILE A 101 4.77 -3.22 13.49
C ILE A 101 5.11 -3.84 12.13
N GLY A 102 5.92 -3.16 11.31
CA GLY A 102 6.37 -3.67 10.01
C GLY A 102 7.19 -4.95 10.12
N VAL A 103 8.13 -5.01 11.06
CA VAL A 103 8.93 -6.22 11.33
C VAL A 103 8.04 -7.35 11.83
N LEU A 104 7.13 -7.08 12.77
CA LEU A 104 6.20 -8.09 13.30
C LEU A 104 5.29 -8.64 12.18
N ALA A 105 4.73 -7.76 11.35
CA ALA A 105 3.93 -8.15 10.20
C ALA A 105 4.73 -9.01 9.21
N GLY A 106 6.00 -8.66 8.95
CA GLY A 106 6.91 -9.43 8.11
C GLY A 106 7.19 -10.83 8.67
N VAL A 107 7.41 -10.95 9.98
CA VAL A 107 7.59 -12.25 10.66
C VAL A 107 6.33 -13.11 10.53
N ILE A 108 5.16 -12.54 10.79
CA ILE A 108 3.88 -13.25 10.64
C ILE A 108 3.68 -13.69 9.18
N GLN A 109 4.03 -12.84 8.21
CA GLN A 109 3.94 -13.17 6.79
C GLN A 109 4.92 -14.29 6.39
N MET A 110 6.13 -14.33 6.97
CA MET A 110 7.07 -15.44 6.78
C MET A 110 6.53 -16.76 7.35
N VAL A 111 5.88 -16.73 8.52
CA VAL A 111 5.22 -17.92 9.11
C VAL A 111 4.09 -18.41 8.20
N PHE A 112 3.25 -17.51 7.69
CA PHE A 112 2.18 -17.88 6.76
C PHE A 112 2.72 -18.42 5.42
N ALA A 113 3.85 -17.90 4.95
CA ALA A 113 4.54 -18.43 3.78
C ALA A 113 5.08 -19.85 4.03
N ALA A 114 5.69 -20.11 5.19
CA ALA A 114 6.20 -21.43 5.58
C ALA A 114 5.07 -22.46 5.73
N LEU A 115 3.90 -22.06 6.24
CA LEU A 115 2.70 -22.89 6.31
C LEU A 115 2.03 -23.10 4.94
N GLY A 116 2.48 -22.42 3.89
CA GLY A 116 1.92 -22.51 2.55
C GLY A 116 0.50 -21.96 2.45
N LEU A 117 0.13 -21.02 3.33
CA LEU A 117 -1.20 -20.42 3.37
C LEU A 117 -1.50 -19.55 2.14
N GLY A 118 -0.46 -19.09 1.43
CA GLY A 118 -0.59 -18.35 0.18
C GLY A 118 -1.38 -19.10 -0.90
N ARG A 119 -1.43 -20.44 -0.85
CA ARG A 119 -2.23 -21.25 -1.79
C ARG A 119 -3.74 -20.98 -1.63
N TYR A 120 -4.18 -20.61 -0.43
CA TYR A 120 -5.61 -20.44 -0.15
C TYR A 120 -6.17 -19.12 -0.69
N ILE A 121 -5.29 -18.16 -1.00
CA ILE A 121 -5.68 -16.89 -1.64
C ILE A 121 -6.31 -17.17 -3.02
N ALA A 122 -5.96 -18.27 -3.68
CA ALA A 122 -6.57 -18.67 -4.96
C ALA A 122 -8.06 -19.05 -4.84
N TYR A 123 -8.58 -19.29 -3.63
CA TYR A 123 -10.00 -19.59 -3.40
C TYR A 123 -10.86 -18.36 -3.10
N LEU A 124 -10.26 -17.15 -3.07
CA LEU A 124 -11.02 -15.93 -2.88
C LEU A 124 -11.97 -15.69 -4.07
N PRO A 125 -13.28 -15.45 -3.82
CA PRO A 125 -14.22 -15.13 -4.87
C PRO A 125 -13.79 -13.87 -5.61
N HIS A 126 -13.85 -13.89 -6.95
CA HIS A 126 -13.48 -12.74 -7.77
C HIS A 126 -14.24 -11.46 -7.39
N SER A 127 -15.51 -11.60 -7.01
CA SER A 127 -16.38 -10.49 -6.55
C SER A 127 -15.81 -9.73 -5.35
N VAL A 128 -15.19 -10.43 -4.39
CA VAL A 128 -14.61 -9.82 -3.18
C VAL A 128 -13.36 -9.03 -3.54
N LEU A 129 -12.51 -9.59 -4.41
CA LEU A 129 -11.30 -8.92 -4.88
C LEU A 129 -11.66 -7.64 -5.64
N THR A 130 -12.59 -7.72 -6.60
CA THR A 130 -13.02 -6.55 -7.38
C THR A 130 -13.70 -5.50 -6.51
N GLY A 131 -14.50 -5.91 -5.52
CA GLY A 131 -15.14 -5.00 -4.59
C GLY A 131 -14.13 -4.26 -3.70
N PHE A 132 -13.15 -4.97 -3.15
CA PHE A 132 -12.08 -4.38 -2.35
C PHE A 132 -11.23 -3.38 -3.16
N PHE A 133 -10.78 -3.77 -4.36
CA PHE A 133 -10.00 -2.86 -5.21
C PHE A 133 -10.80 -1.65 -5.69
N SER A 134 -12.10 -1.81 -6.00
CA SER A 134 -13.00 -0.70 -6.32
C SER A 134 -13.15 0.26 -5.13
N GLY A 135 -13.31 -0.28 -3.92
CA GLY A 135 -13.34 0.51 -2.68
C GLY A 135 -12.05 1.29 -2.44
N LEU A 136 -10.88 0.67 -2.64
CA LEU A 136 -9.59 1.36 -2.57
C LEU A 136 -9.48 2.47 -3.62
N GLY A 137 -9.99 2.26 -4.84
CA GLY A 137 -10.03 3.28 -5.89
C GLY A 137 -10.89 4.49 -5.51
N ILE A 138 -12.08 4.25 -4.94
CA ILE A 138 -12.95 5.32 -4.44
C ILE A 138 -12.27 6.06 -3.29
N LEU A 139 -11.66 5.32 -2.34
CA LEU A 139 -10.95 5.92 -1.21
C LEU A 139 -9.81 6.83 -1.68
N LEU A 140 -9.01 6.36 -2.64
CA LEU A 140 -7.98 7.18 -3.28
C LEU A 140 -8.54 8.44 -3.93
N LEU A 141 -9.61 8.32 -4.73
CA LEU A 141 -10.22 9.47 -5.40
C LEU A 141 -10.69 10.51 -4.38
N VAL A 142 -11.36 10.07 -3.31
CA VAL A 142 -11.84 10.96 -2.24
C VAL A 142 -10.66 11.60 -1.50
N SER A 143 -9.61 10.84 -1.18
CA SER A 143 -8.42 11.37 -0.50
C SER A 143 -7.64 12.37 -1.35
N GLN A 144 -7.68 12.27 -2.67
CA GLN A 144 -7.04 13.24 -3.57
C GLN A 144 -7.94 14.41 -3.95
N LEU A 145 -9.26 14.30 -3.77
CA LEU A 145 -10.21 15.35 -4.15
C LEU A 145 -9.94 16.66 -3.40
N GLY A 146 -9.56 16.58 -2.12
CA GLY A 146 -9.16 17.75 -1.31
C GLY A 146 -7.94 18.48 -1.89
N HIS A 147 -6.90 17.74 -2.25
CA HIS A 147 -5.71 18.29 -2.92
C HIS A 147 -6.06 18.89 -4.30
N ALA A 148 -6.98 18.28 -5.05
CA ALA A 148 -7.37 18.73 -6.38
C ALA A 148 -8.17 20.05 -6.38
N ILE A 149 -9.02 20.27 -5.37
CA ILE A 149 -9.83 21.49 -5.24
C ILE A 149 -9.15 22.62 -4.45
N GLY A 150 -7.91 22.40 -4.00
CA GLY A 150 -7.13 23.39 -3.25
C GLY A 150 -7.68 23.71 -1.85
N ILE A 151 -8.56 22.86 -1.32
CA ILE A 151 -9.08 22.99 0.03
C ILE A 151 -8.26 22.04 0.91
N GLU A 152 -7.52 22.59 1.87
CA GLU A 152 -6.94 21.78 2.95
C GLU A 152 -8.08 21.21 3.80
N LEU A 153 -8.58 20.05 3.38
CA LEU A 153 -9.40 19.23 4.26
C LEU A 153 -8.45 18.77 5.36
N THR A 154 -8.53 19.42 6.54
CA THR A 154 -7.88 18.95 7.76
C THR A 154 -8.19 17.47 7.90
N THR A 155 -7.23 16.63 7.53
CA THR A 155 -7.34 15.18 7.54
C THR A 155 -7.09 14.73 8.97
N SER A 156 -7.90 15.22 9.91
CA SER A 156 -8.23 14.42 11.09
C SER A 156 -8.97 13.24 10.48
N GLY A 157 -8.33 12.06 10.42
CA GLY A 157 -8.62 10.95 9.50
C GLY A 157 -10.08 10.64 9.14
N VAL A 158 -10.50 9.39 9.19
CA VAL A 158 -11.94 9.11 9.15
C VAL A 158 -12.46 9.43 10.55
N VAL A 159 -12.48 10.71 10.97
CA VAL A 159 -13.23 11.07 12.18
C VAL A 159 -14.67 10.78 11.84
N PRO A 160 -15.28 9.85 12.56
CA PRO A 160 -16.63 9.51 12.24
C PRO A 160 -17.54 10.72 12.41
N TRP A 161 -18.46 10.95 11.48
CA TRP A 161 -19.40 12.08 11.53
C TRP A 161 -20.15 12.21 12.86
N TRP A 162 -20.26 11.12 13.64
CA TRP A 162 -20.87 11.11 14.96
C TRP A 162 -20.02 11.78 16.05
N THR A 163 -18.69 11.86 15.92
CA THR A 163 -17.83 12.55 16.90
C THR A 163 -17.94 14.07 16.81
N ARG A 164 -18.32 14.60 15.63
CA ARG A 164 -18.48 16.04 15.38
C ARG A 164 -19.64 16.69 16.16
N ARG A 165 -20.57 15.91 16.71
CA ARG A 165 -21.63 16.43 17.60
C ARG A 165 -21.11 16.73 19.01
N SER A 166 -20.00 16.13 19.44
CA SER A 166 -19.50 16.26 20.81
C SER A 166 -18.75 17.57 21.08
N ASP A 167 -18.32 18.29 20.04
CA ASP A 167 -17.50 19.51 20.18
C ASP A 167 -18.33 20.81 20.21
N LYS A 168 -19.61 20.74 19.82
CA LYS A 168 -20.50 21.91 19.90
C LYS A 168 -20.78 22.33 21.36
N SER A 169 -20.61 21.44 22.33
CA SER A 169 -20.75 21.74 23.76
C SER A 169 -19.48 22.27 24.42
N ALA A 170 -18.29 22.00 23.87
CA ALA A 170 -17.02 22.49 24.43
C ALA A 170 -16.76 23.95 24.00
N THR A 171 -17.14 24.31 22.78
CA THR A 171 -16.95 25.67 22.26
C THR A 171 -17.93 26.69 22.87
N ALA A 172 -19.10 26.25 23.34
CA ALA A 172 -20.07 27.12 24.01
C ALA A 172 -19.61 27.57 25.41
N THR A 173 -18.89 26.71 26.14
CA THR A 173 -18.39 27.02 27.49
C THR A 173 -17.14 27.91 27.45
N ALA A 174 -16.36 27.87 26.37
CA ALA A 174 -15.20 28.75 26.16
C ALA A 174 -15.58 30.22 25.84
N MET A 175 -16.82 30.48 25.38
CA MET A 175 -17.33 31.83 25.12
C MET A 175 -17.91 32.54 26.35
N LEU A 176 -18.02 31.84 27.50
CA LEU A 176 -18.60 32.40 28.74
C LEU A 176 -17.57 32.70 29.84
N SER A 177 -16.27 32.72 29.53
CA SER A 177 -15.25 33.25 30.45
C SER A 177 -14.99 34.73 30.10
N PRO A 178 -15.47 35.69 30.90
CA PRO A 178 -15.05 37.07 30.77
C PRO A 178 -13.61 37.17 31.28
N SER A 179 -12.75 37.78 30.48
CA SER A 179 -11.43 38.24 30.87
C SER A 179 -11.53 39.20 32.07
N LEU A 180 -11.14 38.72 33.26
CA LEU A 180 -10.62 39.51 34.37
C LEU A 180 -9.55 38.70 35.10
#